data_AF-A0A9Q1EGK7-F1
#
_entry.id   AF-A0A9Q1EGK7-F1
#
_cell.length_a   1.000
_cell.length_b   1.000
_cell.length_c   1.000
_cell.angle_alpha   90.00
_cell.angle_beta   90.00
_cell.angle_gamma   90.00
#
_symmetry.space_group_name_H-M   'P 1'
#
loop_
_entity.id
_entity.type
_entity.pdbx_description
1 polymer ?
#
loop_
_entity_poly.entity_id
_entity_poly.type
_entity_poly.pdbx_seq_one_letter_code
_entity_poly.pdbx_strand_id
1 'polypeptide(L)'
;MPGLAEIKTLYEQLQSNRLFNNRKCRRCVVLPLHSSLSNEEQQAVFQRPPDGVTKIIISTNIAETSVTIDDVVYVVDTGKMKEKRYDASKGMESLEDSWVSRANALQRKGRAGRVASGVCFHLFTSHCFSHLLAEQQLPEIQRVPLEQLCLRIKILDLFAETSLESVFSRLIEPPRPGQRGRGPTSGCRIWGR
;
A
#
# COMPACT_ATOMS: atom_id res chain seq x y z
N MET A 1 -0.30 4.01 -9.00
CA MET A 1 1.01 3.59 -9.54
C MET A 1 1.68 2.63 -8.57
N PRO A 2 2.49 1.66 -9.01
CA PRO A 2 3.08 0.66 -8.13
C PRO A 2 4.23 1.19 -7.26
N GLY A 3 5.04 2.12 -7.76
CA GLY A 3 6.17 2.68 -7.01
C GLY A 3 6.62 4.06 -7.47
N LEU A 4 7.72 4.53 -6.87
CA LEU A 4 8.27 5.87 -7.12
C LEU A 4 8.84 6.04 -8.54
N ALA A 5 9.44 4.98 -9.10
CA ALA A 5 10.00 5.03 -10.45
C ALA A 5 8.91 5.33 -11.48
N GLU A 6 7.79 4.62 -11.41
CA GLU A 6 6.68 4.79 -12.32
C GLU A 6 5.97 6.14 -12.10
N ILE A 7 5.91 6.64 -10.86
CA ILE A 7 5.44 8.00 -10.55
C ILE A 7 6.30 9.04 -11.27
N LYS A 8 7.63 8.94 -11.16
CA LYS A 8 8.57 9.90 -11.78
C LYS A 8 8.45 9.89 -13.30
N THR A 9 8.40 8.71 -13.91
CA THR A 9 8.24 8.60 -15.38
C THR A 9 6.95 9.25 -15.86
N LEU A 10 5.81 8.99 -15.20
CA LEU A 10 4.55 9.62 -15.60
C LEU A 10 4.55 11.13 -15.34
N TYR A 11 5.16 11.57 -14.24
CA TYR A 11 5.31 12.99 -13.94
C TYR A 11 6.07 13.71 -15.06
N GLU A 12 7.20 13.18 -15.50
CA GLU A 12 8.01 13.73 -16.60
C GLU A 12 7.24 13.74 -17.95
N GLN A 13 6.48 12.67 -18.23
CA GLN A 13 5.64 12.60 -19.42
C GLN A 13 4.52 13.66 -19.42
N LEU A 14 3.89 13.91 -18.26
CA LEU A 14 2.88 14.97 -18.15
C LEU A 14 3.52 16.35 -18.26
N GLN A 15 4.70 16.56 -17.67
CA GLN A 15 5.42 17.83 -17.73
C GLN A 15 5.94 18.17 -19.13
N SER A 16 6.30 17.17 -19.94
CA SER A 16 6.72 17.38 -21.33
C SER A 16 5.55 17.65 -22.29
N ASN A 17 4.33 17.27 -21.91
CA ASN A 17 3.14 17.44 -22.74
C ASN A 17 2.53 18.84 -22.61
N ARG A 18 2.39 19.53 -23.74
CA ARG A 18 1.85 20.91 -23.83
C ARG A 18 0.42 21.05 -23.29
N LEU A 19 -0.38 19.98 -23.25
CA LEU A 19 -1.74 20.03 -22.73
C LEU A 19 -1.76 20.26 -21.21
N PHE A 20 -0.84 19.61 -20.50
CA PHE A 20 -0.74 19.63 -19.04
C PHE A 20 0.25 20.68 -18.53
N ASN A 21 1.29 21.00 -19.31
CA ASN A 21 2.28 22.02 -18.98
C ASN A 21 2.31 23.15 -20.03
N ASN A 22 1.22 23.91 -20.10
CA ASN A 22 1.17 25.10 -20.96
C ASN A 22 1.67 26.34 -20.20
N ARG A 23 2.81 26.89 -20.61
CA ARG A 23 3.39 28.12 -20.02
C ARG A 23 2.48 29.35 -20.12
N LYS A 24 1.53 29.38 -21.07
CA LYS A 24 0.60 30.51 -21.24
C LYS A 24 -0.68 30.39 -20.41
N CYS A 25 -1.04 29.19 -19.96
CA CYS A 25 -2.27 28.95 -19.19
C CYS A 25 -2.05 27.71 -18.32
N ARG A 26 -1.78 27.92 -17.02
CA ARG A 26 -1.54 26.84 -16.05
C ARG A 26 -2.86 26.15 -15.68
N ARG A 27 -3.41 25.37 -16.61
CA ARG A 27 -4.69 24.65 -16.44
C ARG A 27 -4.57 23.46 -15.49
N CYS A 28 -3.36 22.98 -15.20
CA CYS A 28 -3.12 21.80 -14.40
C CYS A 28 -1.96 22.00 -13.42
N VAL A 29 -2.04 21.36 -12.26
CA VAL A 29 -0.93 21.18 -11.31
C VAL A 29 -0.77 19.69 -11.06
N VAL A 30 0.42 19.16 -11.34
CA VAL A 30 0.75 17.74 -11.16
C VAL A 30 1.57 17.58 -9.88
N LEU A 31 1.16 16.69 -8.99
CA LEU A 31 1.80 16.44 -7.70
C LEU A 31 2.11 14.95 -7.53
N PRO A 32 3.37 14.56 -7.30
CA PRO A 32 3.70 13.19 -6.90
C PRO A 32 3.32 12.96 -5.42
N LEU A 33 2.88 11.75 -5.08
CA LEU A 33 2.58 11.36 -3.70
C LEU A 33 3.11 9.96 -3.40
N HIS A 34 4.15 9.88 -2.58
CA HIS A 34 4.82 8.65 -2.17
C HIS A 34 5.29 8.77 -0.71
N SER A 35 5.37 7.66 0.02
CA SER A 35 5.74 7.63 1.44
C SER A 35 7.17 8.13 1.74
N SER A 36 8.04 8.14 0.73
CA SER A 36 9.42 8.62 0.86
C SER A 36 9.60 10.12 0.58
N LEU A 37 8.53 10.84 0.22
CA LEU A 37 8.59 12.28 0.00
C LEU A 37 8.66 13.03 1.34
N SER A 38 9.16 14.27 1.32
CA SER A 38 9.19 15.09 2.53
C SER A 38 7.78 15.41 3.02
N ASN A 39 7.63 15.78 4.29
CA ASN A 39 6.33 16.16 4.83
C ASN A 39 5.74 17.35 4.08
N GLU A 40 6.57 18.32 3.69
CA GLU A 40 6.14 19.50 2.94
C GLU A 40 5.59 19.10 1.56
N GLU A 41 6.26 18.18 0.86
CA GLU A 41 5.81 17.67 -0.44
C GLU A 41 4.50 16.88 -0.32
N GLN A 42 4.36 16.05 0.71
CA GLN A 42 3.11 15.33 0.98
C GLN A 42 1.98 16.30 1.35
N GLN A 43 2.27 17.40 2.07
CA GLN A 43 1.26 18.38 2.45
C GLN A 43 0.69 19.16 1.27
N ALA A 44 1.47 19.32 0.19
CA ALA A 44 1.02 20.04 -1.01
C ALA A 44 -0.25 19.43 -1.64
N VAL A 45 -0.49 18.12 -1.49
CA VAL A 45 -1.66 17.45 -2.09
C VAL A 45 -2.98 17.82 -1.43
N PHE A 46 -2.95 18.30 -0.19
CA PHE A 46 -4.16 18.72 0.54
C PHE A 46 -4.60 20.14 0.19
N GLN A 47 -3.70 20.94 -0.40
CA GLN A 47 -4.04 22.29 -0.82
C GLN A 47 -5.00 22.21 -2.02
N ARG A 48 -6.05 23.03 -1.97
CA ARG A 48 -6.98 23.17 -3.10
C ARG A 48 -6.29 23.99 -4.20
N PRO A 49 -6.41 23.57 -5.48
CA PRO A 49 -5.87 24.35 -6.57
C PRO A 49 -6.66 25.66 -6.74
N PRO A 50 -6.07 26.71 -7.36
CA PRO A 50 -6.80 27.90 -7.75
C PRO A 50 -7.96 27.60 -8.71
N ASP A 51 -8.94 28.49 -8.77
CA ASP A 51 -10.09 28.34 -9.68
C ASP A 51 -9.64 28.19 -11.14
N GLY A 52 -10.26 27.24 -11.84
CA GLY A 52 -9.91 26.90 -13.23
C GLY A 52 -8.65 26.04 -13.39
N VAL A 53 -8.02 25.61 -12.30
CA VAL A 53 -6.84 24.74 -12.32
C VAL A 53 -7.20 23.33 -11.83
N THR A 54 -6.88 22.32 -12.64
CA THR A 54 -7.09 20.91 -12.31
C THR A 54 -5.88 20.37 -11.53
N LYS A 55 -6.10 19.85 -10.32
CA LYS A 55 -5.08 19.12 -9.56
C LYS A 55 -5.01 17.67 -10.02
N ILE A 56 -3.81 17.19 -10.35
CA ILE A 56 -3.52 15.81 -10.76
C ILE A 56 -2.53 15.23 -9.76
N ILE A 57 -2.95 14.21 -9.01
CA ILE A 57 -2.11 13.55 -8.01
C ILE A 57 -1.70 12.18 -8.52
N ILE A 58 -0.39 11.93 -8.61
CA ILE A 58 0.16 10.63 -9.01
C ILE A 58 0.65 9.91 -7.76
N SER A 59 -0.06 8.86 -7.33
CA SER A 59 0.20 8.21 -6.04
C SER A 59 0.38 6.69 -6.11
N THR A 60 1.01 6.13 -5.08
CA THR A 60 0.93 4.72 -4.71
C THR A 60 -0.31 4.42 -3.88
N ASN A 61 -0.36 3.25 -3.23
CA ASN A 61 -1.41 2.88 -2.30
C ASN A 61 -1.48 3.76 -1.03
N ILE A 62 -0.54 4.70 -0.81
CA ILE A 62 -0.64 5.65 0.32
C ILE A 62 -1.91 6.50 0.28
N ALA A 63 -2.39 6.86 -0.91
CA ALA A 63 -3.66 7.57 -1.10
C ALA A 63 -4.90 6.67 -0.86
N GLU A 64 -4.73 5.35 -0.86
CA GLU A 64 -5.81 4.39 -0.66
C GLU A 64 -6.18 4.22 0.81
N THR A 65 -5.20 4.30 1.72
CA THR A 65 -5.40 3.99 3.15
C THR A 65 -4.94 5.10 4.09
N SER A 66 -3.81 5.73 3.82
CA SER A 66 -3.13 6.62 4.78
C SER A 66 -3.48 8.10 4.62
N VAL A 67 -4.05 8.48 3.47
CA VAL A 67 -4.30 9.89 3.14
C VAL A 67 -5.71 10.08 2.61
N THR A 68 -6.39 11.14 3.07
CA THR A 68 -7.73 11.52 2.61
C THR A 68 -7.66 12.88 1.94
N ILE A 69 -7.94 12.90 0.64
CA ILE A 69 -7.92 14.09 -0.21
C ILE A 69 -9.37 14.30 -0.67
N ASP A 70 -9.98 15.40 -0.21
CA ASP A 70 -11.43 15.57 -0.31
C ASP A 70 -11.91 16.02 -1.70
N ASP A 71 -11.05 16.71 -2.46
CA ASP A 71 -11.39 17.27 -3.77
C ASP A 71 -11.16 16.30 -4.94
N VAL A 72 -11.05 15.00 -4.67
CA VAL A 72 -10.88 13.97 -5.70
C VAL A 72 -12.25 13.57 -6.28
N VAL A 73 -12.45 13.89 -7.56
CA VAL A 73 -13.64 13.52 -8.32
C VAL A 73 -13.35 12.42 -9.35
N TYR A 74 -12.09 12.30 -9.78
CA TYR A 74 -11.65 11.31 -10.77
C TYR A 74 -10.53 10.45 -10.19
N VAL A 75 -10.68 9.13 -10.29
CA VAL A 75 -9.65 8.16 -9.94
C VAL A 75 -9.28 7.37 -11.19
N VAL A 76 -7.97 7.25 -11.45
CA VAL A 76 -7.44 6.37 -12.49
C VAL A 76 -6.62 5.29 -11.81
N ASP A 77 -7.12 4.06 -11.83
CA ASP A 77 -6.53 2.91 -11.17
C ASP A 77 -5.83 2.00 -12.19
N THR A 78 -4.51 1.89 -12.06
CA THR A 78 -3.69 1.03 -12.93
C THR A 78 -3.82 -0.46 -12.59
N GLY A 79 -4.49 -0.81 -11.48
CA GLY A 79 -4.66 -2.21 -11.04
C GLY A 79 -3.40 -2.88 -10.50
N LYS A 80 -2.30 -2.13 -10.34
CA LYS A 80 -1.00 -2.64 -9.86
C LYS A 80 -0.58 -1.98 -8.56
N MET A 81 0.18 -2.72 -7.76
CA MET A 81 0.82 -2.24 -6.53
C MET A 81 2.10 -3.03 -6.26
N LYS A 82 3.02 -2.44 -5.49
CA LYS A 82 4.11 -3.18 -4.88
C LYS A 82 3.67 -3.74 -3.54
N GLU A 83 3.93 -5.02 -3.30
CA GLU A 83 3.56 -5.74 -2.09
C GLU A 83 4.81 -6.34 -1.45
N LYS A 84 4.93 -6.20 -0.12
CA LYS A 84 5.97 -6.91 0.64
C LYS A 84 5.62 -8.39 0.70
N ARG A 85 6.61 -9.24 0.38
CA ARG A 85 6.51 -10.68 0.49
C ARG A 85 7.69 -11.21 1.28
N TYR A 86 7.44 -12.26 2.05
CA TYR A 86 8.45 -12.90 2.87
C TYR A 86 8.60 -14.37 2.45
N ASP A 87 9.81 -14.74 2.05
CA ASP A 87 10.20 -16.13 1.77
C ASP A 87 10.86 -16.72 3.02
N ALA A 88 10.09 -17.47 3.80
CA ALA A 88 10.54 -18.07 5.04
C ALA A 88 11.62 -19.14 4.85
N SER A 89 11.71 -19.75 3.67
CA SER A 89 12.76 -20.73 3.37
C SER A 89 14.14 -20.07 3.24
N LYS A 90 14.17 -18.81 2.81
CA LYS A 90 15.38 -18.01 2.62
C LYS A 90 15.60 -16.97 3.72
N GLY A 91 14.60 -16.72 4.56
CA GLY A 91 14.63 -15.64 5.55
C GLY A 91 14.75 -14.25 4.92
N MET A 92 14.23 -14.07 3.70
CA MET A 92 14.37 -12.82 2.95
C MET A 92 13.02 -12.17 2.67
N GLU A 93 12.98 -10.85 2.81
CA GLU A 93 11.87 -10.00 2.37
C GLU A 93 12.15 -9.44 0.97
N SER A 94 11.13 -9.42 0.13
CA SER A 94 11.14 -8.81 -1.20
C SER A 94 9.97 -7.84 -1.36
N LEU A 95 10.13 -6.87 -2.25
CA LEU A 95 9.06 -5.99 -2.68
C LEU A 95 8.71 -6.33 -4.13
N GLU A 96 7.56 -6.96 -4.34
CA GLU A 96 7.18 -7.52 -5.63
C GLU A 96 6.00 -6.78 -6.25
N ASP A 97 6.02 -6.65 -7.59
CA ASP A 97 4.88 -6.14 -8.33
C ASP A 97 3.75 -7.17 -8.34
N SER A 98 2.57 -6.72 -7.93
CA SER A 98 1.38 -7.56 -7.82
C SER A 98 0.16 -6.84 -8.37
N TRP A 99 -0.85 -7.63 -8.71
CA TRP A 99 -2.18 -7.11 -8.97
C TRP A 99 -2.85 -6.70 -7.66
N VAL A 100 -3.65 -5.64 -7.71
CA VAL A 100 -4.48 -5.24 -6.58
C VAL A 100 -5.59 -6.26 -6.35
N SER A 101 -6.07 -6.40 -5.12
CA SER A 101 -7.29 -7.18 -4.85
C SER A 101 -8.55 -6.42 -5.30
N ARG A 102 -9.67 -7.13 -5.43
CA ARG A 102 -10.99 -6.51 -5.63
C ARG A 102 -11.29 -5.49 -4.53
N ALA A 103 -11.00 -5.83 -3.28
CA ALA A 103 -11.18 -4.92 -2.15
C ALA A 103 -10.38 -3.61 -2.33
N ASN A 104 -9.13 -3.67 -2.78
CA ASN A 104 -8.33 -2.47 -3.04
C ASN A 104 -8.91 -1.62 -4.17
N ALA A 105 -9.29 -2.24 -5.28
CA ALA A 105 -9.91 -1.54 -6.41
C ALA A 105 -11.20 -0.82 -5.97
N LEU A 106 -12.01 -1.45 -5.12
CA LEU A 106 -13.21 -0.83 -4.54
C LEU A 106 -12.88 0.31 -3.56
N GLN A 107 -11.84 0.16 -2.73
CA GLN A 107 -11.37 1.25 -1.87
C GLN A 107 -10.90 2.45 -2.69
N ARG A 108 -10.14 2.23 -3.76
CA ARG A 108 -9.70 3.28 -4.69
C ARG A 108 -10.89 3.96 -5.37
N LYS A 109 -11.88 3.19 -5.84
CA LYS A 109 -13.13 3.74 -6.37
C LYS A 109 -13.81 4.66 -5.37
N GLY A 110 -13.85 4.28 -4.09
CA GLY A 110 -14.42 5.09 -3.01
C GLY A 110 -13.67 6.38 -2.68
N ARG A 111 -12.48 6.61 -3.27
CA ARG A 111 -11.78 7.90 -3.17
C ARG A 111 -12.39 8.97 -4.09
N ALA A 112 -13.02 8.56 -5.18
CA ALA A 112 -13.90 9.42 -5.97
C ALA A 112 -15.32 9.34 -5.38
N GLY A 113 -15.97 10.47 -5.16
CA GLY A 113 -17.37 10.46 -4.69
C GLY A 113 -17.62 11.02 -3.29
N ARG A 114 -16.61 11.57 -2.61
CA ARG A 114 -16.77 12.10 -1.24
C ARG A 114 -17.55 13.42 -1.21
N VAL A 115 -17.20 14.35 -2.10
CA VAL A 115 -17.75 15.72 -2.10
C VAL A 115 -18.71 15.95 -3.27
N ALA A 116 -18.56 15.20 -4.36
CA ALA A 116 -19.42 15.26 -5.54
C ALA A 116 -19.41 13.90 -6.25
N SER A 117 -20.37 13.67 -7.16
CA SER A 117 -20.40 12.48 -8.03
C SER A 117 -19.07 12.30 -8.74
N GLY A 118 -18.41 11.17 -8.48
CA GLY A 118 -17.07 10.87 -8.99
C GLY A 118 -17.05 9.70 -9.98
N VAL A 119 -15.97 9.60 -10.74
CA VAL A 119 -15.74 8.53 -11.72
C VAL A 119 -14.42 7.83 -11.42
N CYS A 120 -14.44 6.50 -11.45
CA CYS A 120 -13.24 5.67 -11.31
C CYS A 120 -13.00 4.88 -12.60
N PHE A 121 -11.84 5.08 -13.20
CA PHE A 121 -11.38 4.37 -14.38
C PHE A 121 -10.41 3.26 -13.96
N HIS A 122 -10.79 2.01 -14.21
CA HIS A 122 -9.92 0.86 -13.99
C HIS A 122 -9.22 0.47 -15.30
N LEU A 123 -7.89 0.42 -15.31
CA LEU A 123 -7.10 0.04 -16.49
C LEU A 123 -6.92 -1.49 -16.60
N PHE A 124 -7.99 -2.23 -16.31
CA PHE A 124 -8.06 -3.67 -16.45
C PHE A 124 -9.48 -4.09 -16.83
N THR A 125 -9.63 -5.25 -17.46
CA THR A 125 -10.93 -5.72 -17.97
C THR A 125 -11.84 -6.22 -16.84
N SER A 126 -13.15 -6.20 -17.08
CA SER A 126 -14.13 -6.80 -16.16
C SER A 126 -13.88 -8.30 -15.92
N HIS A 127 -13.33 -9.00 -16.92
CA HIS A 127 -12.89 -10.39 -16.78
C HIS A 127 -11.74 -10.50 -15.77
N CYS A 128 -10.73 -9.63 -15.86
CA CYS A 128 -9.64 -9.57 -14.89
C CYS A 128 -10.17 -9.33 -13.47
N PHE A 129 -11.05 -8.35 -13.30
CA PHE A 129 -11.67 -8.04 -12.01
C PHE A 129 -12.43 -9.23 -11.40
N SER A 130 -13.19 -9.96 -12.22
CA SER A 130 -14.10 -11.01 -11.75
C SER A 130 -13.40 -12.35 -11.51
N HIS A 131 -12.34 -12.66 -12.28
CA HIS A 131 -11.74 -14.00 -12.29
C HIS A 131 -10.25 -14.05 -11.96
N LEU A 132 -9.49 -12.96 -12.15
CA LEU A 132 -8.03 -12.97 -11.94
C LEU A 132 -7.62 -12.25 -10.64
N LEU A 133 -8.35 -11.21 -10.23
CA LEU A 133 -8.06 -10.51 -8.99
C LEU A 133 -8.57 -11.30 -7.79
N ALA A 134 -7.70 -11.44 -6.78
CA ALA A 134 -8.10 -11.97 -5.48
C ALA A 134 -9.16 -11.07 -4.83
N GLU A 135 -10.05 -11.65 -4.02
CA GLU A 135 -11.08 -10.88 -3.31
C GLU A 135 -10.48 -9.85 -2.36
N GLN A 136 -9.53 -10.31 -1.55
CA GLN A 136 -8.83 -9.53 -0.55
C GLN A 136 -7.34 -9.78 -0.67
N GLN A 137 -6.53 -8.83 -0.20
CA GLN A 137 -5.11 -9.09 -0.01
C GLN A 137 -4.93 -10.14 1.08
N LEU A 138 -3.82 -10.87 0.99
CA LEU A 138 -3.42 -11.73 2.08
C LEU A 138 -3.20 -10.88 3.35
N PRO A 139 -3.52 -11.41 4.54
CA PRO A 139 -3.26 -10.72 5.79
C PRO A 139 -1.79 -10.37 5.94
N GLU A 140 -1.50 -9.24 6.59
CA GLU A 140 -0.12 -8.79 6.80
C GLU A 140 0.69 -9.84 7.58
N ILE A 141 0.09 -10.46 8.60
CA ILE A 141 0.72 -11.52 9.41
C ILE A 141 1.14 -12.74 8.58
N GLN A 142 0.57 -12.93 7.39
CA GLN A 142 0.91 -14.00 6.47
C GLN A 142 1.92 -13.58 5.40
N ARG A 143 2.45 -12.37 5.45
CA ARG A 143 3.33 -11.79 4.42
C ARG A 143 4.60 -11.14 4.95
N VAL A 144 4.70 -10.95 6.26
CA VAL A 144 5.85 -10.30 6.91
C VAL A 144 6.59 -11.25 7.85
N PRO A 145 7.88 -11.01 8.13
CA PRO A 145 8.60 -11.70 9.18
C PRO A 145 7.96 -11.49 10.57
N LEU A 146 7.97 -12.52 11.40
CA LEU A 146 7.24 -12.54 12.68
C LEU A 146 8.14 -12.30 13.90
N GLU A 147 9.44 -12.11 13.73
CA GLU A 147 10.42 -12.00 14.82
C GLU A 147 10.07 -10.84 15.76
N GLN A 148 9.76 -9.67 15.20
CA GLN A 148 9.37 -8.50 15.99
C GLN A 148 8.04 -8.72 16.73
N LEU A 149 7.09 -9.42 16.11
CA LEU A 149 5.81 -9.75 16.74
C LEU A 149 6.01 -10.74 17.90
N CYS A 150 6.83 -11.77 17.70
CA CYS A 150 7.18 -12.74 18.73
C CYS A 150 7.86 -12.08 19.95
N LEU A 151 8.82 -11.17 19.72
CA LEU A 151 9.46 -10.42 20.80
C LEU A 151 8.47 -9.54 21.56
N ARG A 152 7.57 -8.84 20.86
CA ARG A 152 6.52 -8.03 21.49
C ARG A 152 5.59 -8.87 22.35
N ILE A 153 5.16 -10.04 21.88
CA ILE A 153 4.31 -10.94 22.66
C ILE A 153 5.01 -11.39 23.95
N LYS A 154 6.33 -11.66 23.90
CA LYS A 154 7.09 -12.11 25.06
C LYS A 154 7.38 -11.03 26.12
N ILE A 155 7.36 -9.76 25.73
CA ILE A 155 7.50 -8.63 26.66
C ILE A 155 6.19 -8.37 27.44
N LEU A 156 5.05 -8.80 26.92
CA LEU A 156 3.77 -8.62 27.57
C LEU A 156 3.58 -9.66 28.68
N ASP A 157 3.56 -9.22 29.94
CA ASP A 157 3.37 -10.09 31.11
C ASP A 157 2.14 -10.99 31.02
N LEU A 158 1.08 -10.52 30.35
CA LEU A 158 -0.16 -11.28 30.11
C LEU A 158 0.07 -12.59 29.33
N PHE A 159 1.14 -12.68 28.56
CA PHE A 159 1.50 -13.87 27.77
C PHE A 159 2.80 -14.53 28.24
N ALA A 160 3.33 -14.17 29.42
CA ALA A 160 4.58 -14.71 29.95
C ALA A 160 4.56 -16.25 30.01
N GLU A 161 3.47 -16.82 30.54
CA GLU A 161 3.26 -18.26 30.68
C GLU A 161 2.61 -18.93 29.46
N THR A 162 2.26 -18.14 28.42
CA THR A 162 1.58 -18.66 27.23
C THR A 162 2.58 -18.98 26.12
N SER A 163 2.42 -20.13 25.47
CA SER A 163 3.20 -20.46 24.27
C SER A 163 2.78 -19.56 23.10
N LEU A 164 3.75 -19.19 22.25
CA LEU A 164 3.45 -18.38 21.05
C LEU A 164 2.43 -19.08 20.13
N GLU A 165 2.42 -20.43 20.11
CA GLU A 165 1.48 -21.20 19.32
C GLU A 165 0.04 -21.02 19.78
N SER A 166 -0.17 -21.04 21.11
CA SER A 166 -1.48 -20.80 21.70
C SER A 166 -1.98 -19.39 21.36
N VAL A 167 -1.10 -18.39 21.42
CA VAL A 167 -1.44 -17.02 21.03
C VAL A 167 -1.82 -16.95 19.54
N PHE A 168 -1.00 -17.49 18.64
CA PHE A 168 -1.27 -17.44 17.20
C PHE A 168 -2.51 -18.22 16.80
N SER A 169 -2.84 -19.31 17.49
CA SER A 169 -4.05 -20.11 17.22
C SER A 169 -5.35 -19.37 17.53
N ARG A 170 -5.29 -18.32 18.36
CA ARG A 170 -6.44 -17.49 18.75
C ARG A 170 -6.64 -16.28 17.83
N LEU A 171 -5.78 -16.08 16.84
CA LEU A 171 -5.92 -14.99 15.87
C LEU A 171 -7.04 -15.29 14.86
N ILE A 172 -7.65 -14.23 14.34
CA ILE A 172 -8.68 -14.31 13.28
C ILE A 172 -8.11 -15.07 12.08
N GLU A 173 -6.87 -14.74 11.69
CA GLU A 173 -6.14 -15.42 10.64
C GLU A 173 -4.73 -15.75 11.13
N PRO A 174 -4.37 -17.04 11.28
CA PRO A 174 -3.06 -17.42 11.76
C PRO A 174 -1.97 -17.19 10.70
N PRO A 175 -0.69 -17.08 11.12
CA PRO A 175 0.45 -17.01 10.20
C PRO A 175 0.59 -18.29 9.37
N ARG A 176 1.26 -18.20 8.21
CA ARG A 176 1.41 -19.36 7.32
C ARG A 176 2.24 -20.48 7.99
N PRO A 177 1.92 -21.76 7.73
CA PRO A 177 2.78 -22.86 8.13
C PRO A 177 4.19 -22.67 7.55
N GLY A 178 5.22 -22.70 8.40
CA GLY A 178 6.62 -22.48 7.99
C GLY A 178 7.10 -21.02 7.94
N GLN A 179 6.23 -20.02 8.14
CA GLN A 179 6.67 -18.61 8.28
C GLN A 179 7.35 -18.29 9.60
N ARG A 180 7.16 -19.17 10.58
CA ARG A 180 8.01 -19.24 11.73
C ARG A 180 9.35 -19.70 11.17
N GLY A 181 10.26 -18.76 10.92
CA GLY A 181 11.67 -19.10 10.79
C GLY A 181 12.04 -20.05 11.93
N ARG A 182 13.12 -20.83 11.76
CA ARG A 182 13.69 -21.59 12.87
C ARG A 182 14.04 -20.58 13.99
N GLY A 183 13.08 -20.23 14.84
CA GLY A 183 13.33 -19.62 16.13
C GLY A 183 14.35 -20.54 16.78
N PRO A 184 15.41 -20.00 17.39
CA PRO A 184 16.70 -20.66 17.53
C PRO A 184 16.55 -22.13 17.94
N THR A 185 16.53 -23.03 16.96
CA THR A 185 16.60 -24.48 17.15
C THR A 185 18.04 -24.90 17.42
N SER A 186 18.99 -23.96 17.38
CA SER A 186 20.31 -24.06 17.98
C SER A 186 20.22 -23.50 19.39
N GLY A 187 20.27 -24.41 20.38
CA GLY A 187 20.13 -24.13 21.80
C GLY A 187 20.74 -22.80 22.24
N CYS A 188 19.86 -21.86 22.59
CA CYS A 188 20.24 -20.69 23.33
C CYS A 188 20.48 -21.13 24.78
N ARG A 189 21.70 -21.64 25.06
CA ARG A 189 22.28 -21.66 26.41
C ARG A 189 22.64 -20.22 26.81
N ILE A 190 21.67 -19.31 26.82
CA ILE A 190 21.85 -17.94 27.33
C ILE A 190 21.00 -17.72 28.60
N TRP A 191 20.08 -18.63 28.92
CA TRP A 191 19.32 -18.59 30.18
C TRP A 191 19.41 -19.94 30.87
N GLY A 192 20.58 -20.21 31.45
CA GLY A 192 20.83 -21.29 32.37
C GLY A 192 21.46 -20.73 33.64
N ARG A 193 20.64 -20.69 34.70
CA ARG A 193 20.81 -20.09 36.04
C ARG A 193 20.57 -18.60 36.14
#